data_AF-A0A521HH02-F1
#
_entry.id   AF-A0A521HH02-F1
#
_cell.length_a   1.000
_cell.length_b   1.000
_cell.length_c   1.000
_cell.angle_alpha   90.00
_cell.angle_beta   90.00
_cell.angle_gamma   90.00
#
_symmetry.space_group_name_H-M   'P 1'
#
loop_
_entity.id
_entity.type
_entity.pdbx_description
1 polymer ?
#
loop_
_entity_poly.entity_id
_entity_poly.type
_entity_poly.pdbx_seq_one_letter_code
_entity_poly.pdbx_strand_id
1 'polypeptide(L)'
;MTTTAFITHRECWLHDMGKFHPECPDRLAAINARLIAAGLDLYLSFYDAPVATAEQIGRAHPPGYLEELLANVPEHGIRHLDPDTAMNPNTMKAALRSAGAGVLATDLVMKGEIENAFCAVRPPGHHAERAKAMGFCFINNVAVAARHATEVHGLERVAIVDFEVHHGNGT
;
A
#
# COMPACT_ATOMS: atom_id res chain seq x y z
N MET A 1 25.16 -10.42 -0.60
CA MET A 1 24.31 -10.65 -1.78
C MET A 1 23.33 -9.50 -1.82
N THR A 2 23.34 -8.77 -2.93
CA THR A 2 22.53 -7.60 -3.21
C THR A 2 21.10 -8.06 -3.51
N THR A 3 20.28 -8.30 -2.48
CA THR A 3 18.96 -8.90 -2.68
C THR A 3 17.88 -7.83 -2.59
N THR A 4 16.99 -7.80 -3.58
CA THR A 4 15.81 -6.92 -3.61
C THR A 4 14.64 -7.62 -2.94
N ALA A 5 13.98 -6.98 -1.98
CA ALA A 5 12.76 -7.52 -1.41
C ALA A 5 11.57 -7.31 -2.34
N PHE A 6 10.78 -8.35 -2.55
CA PHE A 6 9.48 -8.27 -3.21
C PHE A 6 8.39 -8.53 -2.17
N ILE A 7 7.63 -7.49 -1.82
CA ILE A 7 6.67 -7.53 -0.72
C ILE A 7 5.25 -7.46 -1.27
N THR A 8 4.44 -8.46 -0.94
CA THR A 8 3.02 -8.52 -1.34
C THR A 8 2.22 -9.32 -0.31
N HIS A 9 0.91 -9.43 -0.48
CA HIS A 9 0.09 -10.33 0.35
C HIS A 9 -1.20 -10.73 -0.37
N ARG A 10 -1.68 -11.95 -0.13
CA ARG A 10 -2.89 -12.48 -0.80
C ARG A 10 -4.13 -11.60 -0.61
N GLU A 11 -4.23 -10.92 0.53
CA GLU A 11 -5.38 -10.06 0.82
C GLU A 11 -5.47 -8.84 -0.12
N CYS A 12 -4.36 -8.42 -0.72
CA CYS A 12 -4.34 -7.38 -1.75
C CYS A 12 -5.12 -7.76 -3.02
N TRP A 13 -5.32 -9.06 -3.29
CA TRP A 13 -6.19 -9.54 -4.37
C TRP A 13 -7.67 -9.50 -4.02
N LEU A 14 -8.01 -9.42 -2.73
CA LEU A 14 -9.41 -9.44 -2.29
C LEU A 14 -10.07 -8.07 -2.37
N HIS A 15 -9.30 -6.98 -2.55
CA HIS A 15 -9.85 -5.65 -2.82
C HIS A 15 -10.32 -5.55 -4.28
N ASP A 16 -11.61 -5.26 -4.43
CA ASP A 16 -12.32 -5.14 -5.70
C ASP A 16 -13.38 -4.04 -5.57
N MET A 17 -13.42 -3.14 -6.55
CA MET A 17 -14.34 -1.98 -6.60
C MET A 17 -15.43 -2.13 -7.67
N GLY A 18 -15.59 -3.34 -8.21
CA GLY A 18 -16.56 -3.68 -9.24
C GLY A 18 -15.92 -4.24 -10.50
N LYS A 19 -16.67 -5.07 -11.22
CA LYS A 19 -16.22 -5.83 -12.41
C LYS A 19 -15.54 -4.99 -13.49
N PHE A 20 -15.93 -3.73 -13.64
CA PHE A 20 -15.43 -2.84 -14.69
C PHE A 20 -14.41 -1.81 -14.17
N HIS A 21 -14.04 -1.90 -12.90
CA HIS A 21 -13.11 -0.97 -12.30
C HIS A 21 -11.68 -1.25 -12.81
N PRO A 22 -10.92 -0.25 -13.31
CA PRO A 22 -9.59 -0.47 -13.87
C PRO A 22 -8.55 -0.83 -12.81
N GLU A 23 -8.74 -0.36 -11.57
CA GLU A 23 -7.96 -0.76 -10.41
C GLU A 23 -8.47 -2.14 -9.93
N CYS A 24 -8.01 -3.22 -10.57
CA CYS A 24 -8.51 -4.59 -10.37
C CYS A 24 -7.42 -5.58 -9.90
N PRO A 25 -7.81 -6.73 -9.30
CA PRO A 25 -6.86 -7.76 -8.84
C PRO A 25 -5.91 -8.29 -9.92
N ASP A 26 -6.34 -8.30 -11.18
CA ASP A 26 -5.54 -8.76 -12.33
C ASP A 26 -4.25 -7.94 -12.51
N ARG A 27 -4.19 -6.70 -12.00
CA ARG A 27 -2.96 -5.89 -12.00
C ARG A 27 -1.81 -6.57 -11.27
N LEU A 28 -2.07 -7.15 -10.10
CA LEU A 28 -1.05 -7.89 -9.34
C LEU A 28 -0.73 -9.23 -9.98
N ALA A 29 -1.75 -9.91 -10.54
CA ALA A 29 -1.54 -11.15 -11.27
C ALA A 29 -0.62 -10.95 -12.49
N ALA A 30 -0.81 -9.86 -13.24
CA ALA A 30 0.01 -9.50 -14.38
C ALA A 30 1.47 -9.22 -13.99
N ILE A 31 1.71 -8.48 -12.90
CA ILE A 31 3.07 -8.24 -12.37
C ILE A 31 3.75 -9.58 -12.04
N ASN A 32 3.10 -10.43 -11.26
CA ASN A 32 3.66 -11.73 -10.88
C ASN A 32 3.93 -12.62 -12.08
N ALA A 33 3.01 -12.69 -13.05
CA ALA A 33 3.19 -13.47 -14.26
C ALA A 33 4.40 -12.99 -15.08
N ARG A 34 4.62 -11.67 -15.19
CA ARG A 34 5.78 -11.11 -15.90
C ARG A 34 7.10 -11.35 -15.18
N LEU A 35 7.12 -11.30 -13.83
CA LEU A 35 8.31 -11.63 -13.06
C LEU A 35 8.77 -13.07 -13.31
N ILE A 36 7.83 -14.02 -13.24
CA ILE A 36 8.09 -15.44 -13.51
C ILE A 36 8.53 -15.65 -14.96
N ALA A 37 7.80 -15.09 -15.93
CA ALA A 37 8.10 -15.26 -17.34
C ALA A 37 9.48 -14.67 -17.73
N ALA A 38 9.94 -13.65 -17.01
CA ALA A 38 11.25 -13.04 -17.20
C ALA A 38 12.37 -13.74 -16.39
N GLY A 39 12.03 -14.69 -15.50
CA GLY A 39 12.97 -15.33 -14.57
C GLY A 39 13.54 -14.38 -13.52
N LEU A 40 12.87 -13.23 -13.28
CA LEU A 40 13.33 -12.23 -12.30
C LEU A 40 13.01 -12.66 -10.87
N ASP A 41 11.99 -13.49 -10.67
CA ASP A 41 11.61 -14.05 -9.38
C ASP A 41 12.77 -14.78 -8.68
N LEU A 42 13.66 -15.41 -9.44
CA LEU A 42 14.86 -16.10 -8.93
C LEU A 42 15.86 -15.16 -8.24
N TYR A 43 15.76 -13.85 -8.45
CA TYR A 43 16.66 -12.84 -7.91
C TYR A 43 16.03 -11.99 -6.79
N LEU A 44 14.79 -12.30 -6.40
CA LEU A 44 14.03 -11.56 -5.39
C LEU A 44 13.92 -12.34 -4.09
N SER A 45 13.97 -11.64 -2.96
CA SER A 45 13.54 -12.18 -1.67
C SER A 45 12.05 -11.87 -1.46
N PHE A 46 11.21 -12.89 -1.39
CA PHE A 46 9.77 -12.71 -1.19
C PHE A 46 9.42 -12.54 0.29
N TYR A 47 8.59 -11.55 0.58
CA TYR A 47 8.07 -11.29 1.93
C TYR A 47 6.55 -11.10 1.90
N ASP A 48 5.88 -11.60 2.95
CA ASP A 48 4.47 -11.31 3.21
C ASP A 48 4.33 -9.94 3.88
N ALA A 49 3.51 -9.07 3.30
CA ALA A 49 3.22 -7.76 3.87
C ALA A 49 2.51 -7.93 5.23
N PRO A 50 3.00 -7.31 6.32
CA PRO A 50 2.31 -7.32 7.61
C PRO A 50 1.08 -6.41 7.57
N VAL A 51 0.21 -6.54 8.58
CA VAL A 51 -0.88 -5.58 8.80
C VAL A 51 -0.29 -4.33 9.45
N ALA A 52 -0.47 -3.16 8.84
CA ALA A 52 -0.08 -1.90 9.48
C ALA A 52 -0.88 -1.67 10.77
N THR A 53 -0.20 -1.23 11.84
CA THR A 53 -0.84 -0.86 13.11
C THR A 53 -1.49 0.51 13.02
N ALA A 54 -2.47 0.78 13.90
CA ALA A 54 -3.08 2.12 13.99
C ALA A 54 -2.04 3.21 14.28
N GLU A 55 -1.01 2.92 15.07
CA GLU A 55 0.12 3.83 15.31
C GLU A 55 0.89 4.12 14.03
N GLN A 56 1.19 3.10 13.22
CA GLN A 56 1.87 3.27 11.93
C GLN A 56 1.05 4.13 10.97
N ILE A 57 -0.26 3.87 10.85
CA ILE A 57 -1.17 4.70 10.05
C ILE A 57 -1.26 6.13 10.59
N GLY A 58 -1.24 6.27 11.92
CA GLY A 58 -1.29 7.52 12.67
C GLY A 58 -0.21 8.53 12.32
N ARG A 59 0.90 8.09 11.71
CA ARG A 59 2.00 8.96 11.29
C ARG A 59 1.67 9.80 10.04
N ALA A 60 0.75 9.33 9.21
CA ALA A 60 0.30 10.04 7.99
C ALA A 60 -1.13 10.56 8.12
N HIS A 61 -1.98 9.85 8.85
CA HIS A 61 -3.41 10.15 8.99
C HIS A 61 -3.81 10.34 10.46
N PRO A 62 -4.76 11.23 10.78
CA PRO A 62 -5.24 11.38 12.15
C PRO A 62 -6.01 10.11 12.59
N PRO A 63 -6.05 9.78 13.90
CA PRO A 63 -6.72 8.57 14.38
C PRO A 63 -8.17 8.39 13.90
N GLY A 64 -8.96 9.48 13.91
CA GLY A 64 -10.35 9.45 13.47
C GLY A 64 -10.56 9.09 12.00
N TYR A 65 -9.55 9.29 11.14
CA TYR A 65 -9.64 8.91 9.73
C TYR A 65 -9.67 7.40 9.53
N LEU A 66 -8.82 6.66 10.27
CA LEU A 66 -8.81 5.20 10.19
C LEU A 66 -10.12 4.62 10.75
N GLU A 67 -10.63 5.18 11.84
CA GLU A 67 -11.92 4.80 12.41
C GLU A 67 -13.07 5.04 11.42
N GLU A 68 -13.07 6.18 10.75
CA GLU A 68 -14.05 6.49 9.70
C GLU A 68 -13.98 5.47 8.56
N LEU A 69 -12.80 5.16 8.02
CA LEU A 69 -12.64 4.16 6.97
C LEU A 69 -13.15 2.78 7.40
N LEU A 70 -12.83 2.35 8.62
CA LEU A 70 -13.28 1.07 9.17
C LEU A 70 -14.80 1.03 9.33
N ALA A 71 -15.41 2.12 9.83
CA ALA A 71 -16.87 2.26 9.91
C ALA A 71 -17.54 2.31 8.53
N ASN A 72 -16.78 2.63 7.48
CA ASN A 72 -17.29 2.67 6.13
C ASN A 72 -17.30 1.30 5.41
N VAL A 73 -16.61 0.28 5.92
CA VAL A 73 -16.55 -1.05 5.31
C VAL A 73 -17.94 -1.68 5.23
N PRO A 74 -18.44 -2.03 4.02
CA PRO A 74 -19.73 -2.71 3.92
C PRO A 74 -19.62 -4.17 4.36
N GLU A 75 -20.69 -4.71 4.96
CA GLU A 75 -20.79 -6.15 5.25
C GLU A 75 -20.84 -6.99 3.96
N HIS A 76 -21.54 -6.48 2.94
CA HIS A 76 -21.73 -7.11 1.64
C HIS A 76 -21.70 -6.08 0.50
N GLY A 77 -21.32 -6.52 -0.70
CA GLY A 77 -21.35 -5.69 -1.90
C GLY A 77 -20.26 -4.61 -1.93
N ILE A 78 -20.56 -3.51 -2.60
CA ILE A 78 -19.64 -2.38 -2.82
C ILE A 78 -20.27 -1.12 -2.26
N ARG A 79 -19.48 -0.32 -1.53
CA ARG A 79 -19.84 1.01 -1.06
C ARG A 79 -18.93 2.06 -1.68
N HIS A 80 -19.50 3.03 -2.36
CA HIS A 80 -18.75 4.18 -2.88
C HIS A 80 -18.45 5.19 -1.77
N LEU A 81 -17.19 5.63 -1.70
CA LEU A 81 -16.77 6.79 -0.88
C LEU A 81 -16.83 8.07 -1.71
N ASP A 82 -16.52 7.96 -3.01
CA ASP A 82 -16.66 9.01 -4.01
C ASP A 82 -17.02 8.36 -5.38
N PRO A 83 -17.09 9.11 -6.51
CA PRO A 83 -17.48 8.56 -7.81
C PRO A 83 -16.61 7.41 -8.33
N ASP A 84 -15.34 7.32 -7.92
CA ASP A 84 -14.36 6.38 -8.49
C ASP A 84 -13.66 5.50 -7.44
N THR A 85 -13.87 5.76 -6.16
CA THR A 85 -13.27 5.05 -5.03
C THR A 85 -14.36 4.33 -4.25
N ALA A 86 -14.27 3.01 -4.19
CA ALA A 86 -15.26 2.18 -3.54
C ALA A 86 -14.65 1.06 -2.69
N MET A 87 -15.40 0.57 -1.71
CA MET A 87 -14.97 -0.45 -0.77
C MET A 87 -15.82 -1.69 -0.93
N ASN A 88 -15.17 -2.85 -0.88
CA ASN A 88 -15.80 -4.13 -0.56
C ASN A 88 -15.43 -4.57 0.87
N PRO A 89 -15.99 -5.69 1.39
CA PRO A 89 -15.71 -6.16 2.75
C PRO A 89 -14.24 -6.46 3.07
N ASN A 90 -13.38 -6.60 2.04
CA ASN A 90 -11.97 -6.92 2.19
C ASN A 90 -11.04 -5.71 1.99
N THR A 91 -11.60 -4.55 1.65
CA THR A 91 -10.80 -3.38 1.24
C THR A 91 -9.90 -2.89 2.35
N MET A 92 -10.39 -2.80 3.59
CA MET A 92 -9.52 -2.37 4.70
C MET A 92 -8.46 -3.41 5.09
N LYS A 93 -8.74 -4.71 4.94
CA LYS A 93 -7.70 -5.75 5.13
C LYS A 93 -6.57 -5.56 4.13
N ALA A 94 -6.92 -5.35 2.85
CA ALA A 94 -5.96 -5.06 1.78
C ALA A 94 -5.20 -3.74 2.01
N ALA A 95 -5.90 -2.66 2.38
CA ALA A 95 -5.29 -1.35 2.61
C ALA A 95 -4.26 -1.39 3.75
N LEU A 96 -4.57 -2.08 4.85
CA LEU A 96 -3.63 -2.24 5.97
C LEU A 96 -2.40 -3.07 5.58
N ARG A 97 -2.57 -4.09 4.72
CA ARG A 97 -1.43 -4.85 4.14
C ARG A 97 -0.61 -3.98 3.19
N SER A 98 -1.26 -3.16 2.39
CA SER A 98 -0.62 -2.25 1.44
C SER A 98 0.28 -1.24 2.16
N ALA A 99 -0.23 -0.59 3.21
CA ALA A 99 0.57 0.30 4.05
C ALA A 99 1.66 -0.46 4.84
N GLY A 100 1.33 -1.65 5.36
CA GLY A 100 2.26 -2.48 6.11
C GLY A 100 3.45 -2.97 5.28
N ALA A 101 3.26 -3.17 3.97
CA ALA A 101 4.36 -3.48 3.05
C ALA A 101 5.40 -2.36 2.99
N GLY A 102 4.95 -1.10 2.93
CA GLY A 102 5.84 0.07 2.94
C GLY A 102 6.63 0.19 4.25
N VAL A 103 5.99 -0.11 5.38
CA VAL A 103 6.65 -0.16 6.68
C VAL A 103 7.71 -1.27 6.73
N LEU A 104 7.36 -2.50 6.33
CA LEU A 104 8.31 -3.62 6.31
C LEU A 104 9.49 -3.34 5.35
N ALA A 105 9.23 -2.81 4.16
CA ALA A 105 10.27 -2.41 3.22
C ALA A 105 11.25 -1.42 3.87
N THR A 106 10.72 -0.42 4.56
CA THR A 106 11.53 0.58 5.27
C THR A 106 12.37 -0.08 6.35
N ASP A 107 11.77 -0.94 7.18
CA ASP A 107 12.49 -1.66 8.23
C ASP A 107 13.65 -2.52 7.68
N LEU A 108 13.39 -3.31 6.64
CA LEU A 108 14.38 -4.20 6.04
C LEU A 108 15.58 -3.43 5.48
N VAL A 109 15.31 -2.33 4.77
CA VAL A 109 16.36 -1.48 4.18
C VAL A 109 17.13 -0.76 5.28
N MET A 110 16.44 -0.18 6.26
CA MET A 110 17.09 0.58 7.34
C MET A 110 17.95 -0.30 8.26
N LYS A 111 17.59 -1.57 8.43
CA LYS A 111 18.38 -2.56 9.18
C LYS A 111 19.53 -3.16 8.35
N GLY A 112 19.63 -2.84 7.06
CA GLY A 112 20.63 -3.40 6.16
C GLY A 112 20.41 -4.88 5.83
N GLU A 113 19.20 -5.41 6.04
CA GLU A 113 18.86 -6.80 5.71
C GLU A 113 18.68 -6.99 4.19
N ILE A 114 18.27 -5.92 3.51
CA ILE A 114 17.96 -5.85 2.08
C ILE A 114 18.47 -4.50 1.56
N GLU A 115 18.90 -4.44 0.29
CA GLU A 115 19.42 -3.18 -0.28
C GLU A 115 18.31 -2.24 -0.76
N ASN A 116 17.24 -2.80 -1.32
CA ASN A 116 16.07 -2.06 -1.79
C ASN A 116 14.85 -3.00 -1.84
N ALA A 117 13.66 -2.42 -1.88
CA ALA A 117 12.41 -3.17 -1.84
C ALA A 117 11.39 -2.66 -2.86
N PHE A 118 10.59 -3.57 -3.39
CA PHE A 118 9.43 -3.29 -4.22
C PHE A 118 8.17 -3.86 -3.56
N CYS A 119 7.21 -2.98 -3.27
CA CYS A 119 5.92 -3.36 -2.69
C CYS A 119 4.88 -3.53 -3.79
N ALA A 120 4.63 -4.77 -4.22
CA ALA A 120 3.58 -5.11 -5.17
C ALA A 120 2.23 -5.22 -4.46
N VAL A 121 1.60 -4.09 -4.17
CA VAL A 121 0.41 -4.02 -3.31
C VAL A 121 -0.76 -3.28 -3.94
N ARG A 122 -1.95 -3.56 -3.40
CA ARG A 122 -3.23 -2.91 -3.71
C ARG A 122 -4.09 -2.88 -2.45
N PRO A 123 -4.91 -1.85 -2.20
CA PRO A 123 -5.09 -0.62 -3.00
C PRO A 123 -3.88 0.34 -2.99
N PRO A 124 -3.80 1.29 -3.95
CA PRO A 124 -2.78 2.34 -3.98
C PRO A 124 -2.95 3.36 -2.84
N GLY A 125 -2.09 4.40 -2.79
CA GLY A 125 -2.09 5.35 -1.67
C GLY A 125 -1.85 6.83 -1.95
N HIS A 126 -1.18 7.22 -3.03
CA HIS A 126 -0.67 8.59 -3.18
C HIS A 126 -1.73 9.71 -3.33
N HIS A 127 -3.00 9.36 -3.59
CA HIS A 127 -4.13 10.29 -3.59
C HIS A 127 -4.84 10.40 -2.22
N ALA A 128 -4.54 9.51 -1.27
CA ALA A 128 -5.13 9.57 0.07
C ALA A 128 -4.53 10.75 0.83
N GLU A 129 -5.29 11.85 0.92
CA GLU A 129 -4.89 13.01 1.70
C GLU A 129 -4.92 12.71 3.19
N ARG A 130 -4.46 13.67 3.99
CA ARG A 130 -4.35 13.51 5.45
C ARG A 130 -5.62 12.92 6.09
N ALA A 131 -6.81 13.34 5.66
CA ALA A 131 -8.08 12.86 6.21
C ALA A 131 -9.14 12.60 5.13
N LYS A 132 -8.74 12.18 3.91
CA LYS A 132 -9.67 11.92 2.81
C LYS A 132 -9.18 10.80 1.89
N ALA A 133 -10.05 9.82 1.65
CA ALA A 133 -9.86 8.80 0.62
C ALA A 133 -10.40 9.32 -0.73
N MET A 134 -9.66 9.06 -1.81
CA MET A 134 -10.05 9.41 -3.19
C MET A 134 -9.08 8.77 -4.20
N GLY A 135 -9.44 8.74 -5.49
CA GLY A 135 -8.57 8.25 -6.55
C GLY A 135 -8.07 6.83 -6.28
N PHE A 136 -8.96 5.94 -5.84
CA PHE A 136 -8.70 4.54 -5.45
C PHE A 136 -7.89 4.36 -4.17
N CYS A 137 -7.43 5.47 -3.55
CA CYS A 137 -6.51 5.44 -2.43
C CYS A 137 -7.24 5.62 -1.10
N PHE A 138 -6.97 4.71 -0.16
CA PHE A 138 -7.54 4.74 1.20
C PHE A 138 -6.53 5.17 2.25
N ILE A 139 -5.28 4.73 2.12
CA ILE A 139 -4.18 5.04 3.04
C ILE A 139 -2.98 5.44 2.19
N ASN A 140 -2.30 6.54 2.54
CA ASN A 140 -1.08 6.93 1.85
C ASN A 140 0.10 6.06 2.28
N ASN A 141 0.25 4.93 1.58
CA ASN A 141 1.27 3.92 1.86
C ASN A 141 2.69 4.52 1.90
N VAL A 142 3.00 5.46 0.99
CA VAL A 142 4.33 6.06 0.87
C VAL A 142 4.55 7.10 1.98
N ALA A 143 3.55 7.93 2.30
CA ALA A 143 3.65 8.85 3.42
C ALA A 143 3.82 8.12 4.76
N VAL A 144 3.09 7.00 4.98
CA VAL A 144 3.26 6.13 6.16
C VAL A 144 4.69 5.58 6.23
N ALA A 145 5.23 5.07 5.12
CA ALA A 145 6.60 4.55 5.07
C ALA A 145 7.66 5.64 5.31
N ALA A 146 7.53 6.79 4.66
CA ALA A 146 8.45 7.91 4.82
C ALA A 146 8.46 8.45 6.26
N ARG A 147 7.28 8.61 6.87
CA ARG A 147 7.16 9.01 8.28
C ARG A 147 7.70 7.95 9.22
N HIS A 148 7.53 6.67 8.90
CA HIS A 148 8.13 5.59 9.67
C HIS A 148 9.68 5.67 9.63
N ALA A 149 10.27 5.95 8.47
CA ALA A 149 11.71 6.15 8.36
C ALA A 149 12.21 7.32 9.22
N THR A 150 11.49 8.43 9.26
CA THR A 150 11.89 9.60 10.06
C THR A 150 11.67 9.38 11.56
N GLU A 151 10.52 8.86 11.95
CA GLU A 151 10.10 8.79 13.36
C GLU A 151 10.65 7.57 14.10
N VAL A 152 10.86 6.45 13.42
CA VAL A 152 11.35 5.20 14.04
C VAL A 152 12.83 4.98 13.77
N HIS A 153 13.29 5.26 12.55
CA HIS A 153 14.69 5.06 12.17
C HIS A 153 15.54 6.33 12.24
N GLY A 154 14.94 7.46 12.63
CA GLY A 154 15.68 8.70 12.91
C GLY A 154 16.23 9.42 11.68
N LEU A 155 15.69 9.17 10.49
CA LEU A 155 16.10 9.92 9.30
C LEU A 155 15.67 11.38 9.42
N GLU A 156 16.60 12.30 9.16
CA GLU A 156 16.31 13.73 9.13
C GLU A 156 15.62 14.17 7.83
N ARG A 157 15.87 13.44 6.73
CA ARG A 157 15.43 13.80 5.38
C ARG A 157 15.06 12.55 4.60
N VAL A 158 13.89 12.59 3.97
CA VAL A 158 13.40 11.58 3.03
C VAL A 158 12.92 12.31 1.78
N ALA A 159 13.24 11.77 0.61
CA ALA A 159 12.69 12.24 -0.66
C ALA A 159 11.65 11.23 -1.15
N ILE A 160 10.49 11.73 -1.57
CA ILE A 160 9.47 10.93 -2.25
C ILE A 160 9.50 11.33 -3.72
N VAL A 161 9.75 10.37 -4.60
CA VAL A 161 9.74 10.56 -6.04
C VAL A 161 8.48 9.90 -6.60
N ASP A 162 7.48 10.73 -6.88
CA ASP A 162 6.22 10.29 -7.50
C ASP A 162 6.28 10.52 -9.01
N PHE A 163 6.26 9.41 -9.76
CA PHE A 163 6.25 9.38 -11.23
C PHE A 163 4.97 8.75 -11.77
N GLU A 164 3.95 8.56 -10.91
CA GLU A 164 2.60 8.23 -11.34
C GLU A 164 2.07 9.37 -12.23
N VAL A 165 1.21 9.03 -13.20
CA VAL A 165 0.79 9.99 -14.25
C VAL A 165 -0.13 11.09 -13.72
N HIS A 166 -0.91 10.78 -12.69
CA HIS A 166 -1.71 11.69 -11.90
C HIS A 166 -0.85 12.29 -10.78
N HIS A 167 -1.21 13.52 -10.40
CA HIS A 167 -0.55 14.19 -9.29
C HIS A 167 -0.87 13.48 -7.96
N GLY A 168 0.16 13.06 -7.22
CA GLY A 168 0.02 12.53 -5.85
C GLY A 168 -0.36 13.60 -4.82
N ASN A 169 -1.55 14.18 -4.94
CA ASN A 169 -2.07 15.26 -4.07
C ASN A 169 -2.17 14.89 -2.58
N GLY A 170 -2.16 13.59 -2.25
CA GLY A 170 -2.20 13.13 -0.87
C GLY A 170 -0.85 13.09 -0.16
N THR A 171 0.25 13.14 -0.91
CA THR A 171 1.64 13.02 -0.41
C THR A 171 2.20 14.37 -0.02
#